data_AF-A0A975FZF3-F1
#
_entry.id   AF-A0A975FZF3-F1
#
_cell.length_a   1.000
_cell.length_b   1.000
_cell.length_c   1.000
_cell.angle_alpha   90.00
_cell.angle_beta   90.00
_cell.angle_gamma   90.00
#
_symmetry.space_group_name_H-M   'P 1'
#
loop_
_entity.id
_entity.type
_entity.pdbx_description
1 polymer ?
#
loop_
_entity_poly.entity_id
_entity_poly.type
_entity_poly.pdbx_seq_one_letter_code
_entity_poly.pdbx_strand_id
1 'polypeptide(L)'
;MPPFRLIPAVLALALLASPALAEEPQASDAPVATAKGAPAAPPDTTAADIQQFVADGADDQKEPLPDHKPHGFVSVGVGTGGYREVAGAVTVPIGDKDQGQVTLAIDAGKVDGRRH
;
A
#
# COMPACT_ATOMS: atom_id res chain seq x y z
N MET A 1 37.75 44.99 3.55
CA MET A 1 36.44 45.57 3.18
C MET A 1 35.45 44.42 3.01
N PRO A 2 34.42 44.28 3.87
CA PRO A 2 33.35 43.28 3.78
C PRO A 2 32.16 43.82 2.94
N PRO A 3 31.13 43.01 2.62
CA PRO A 3 29.98 42.93 3.54
C PRO A 3 29.30 41.55 3.70
N PHE A 4 28.80 41.36 4.92
CA PHE A 4 27.76 40.44 5.44
C PHE A 4 26.38 40.63 4.77
N ARG A 5 25.55 39.56 4.72
CA ARG A 5 24.06 39.56 4.89
C ARG A 5 23.60 38.16 5.42
N LEU A 6 23.16 37.96 6.68
CA LEU A 6 21.83 38.18 7.32
C LEU A 6 20.71 37.27 6.73
N ILE A 7 20.36 36.07 7.27
CA ILE A 7 19.54 35.64 8.46
C ILE A 7 17.98 35.89 8.21
N PRO A 8 16.99 35.17 8.82
CA PRO A 8 16.08 34.17 8.25
C PRO A 8 14.56 34.55 8.44
N ALA A 9 13.65 33.58 8.46
CA ALA A 9 12.40 33.57 9.27
C ALA A 9 11.33 34.67 9.07
N VAL A 10 10.36 34.39 8.19
CA VAL A 10 9.00 34.99 8.15
C VAL A 10 8.15 33.89 7.51
N LEU A 11 7.05 33.32 8.02
CA LEU A 11 5.95 33.85 8.79
C LEU A 11 5.11 32.66 9.30
N ALA A 12 5.38 32.19 10.52
CA ALA A 12 4.40 31.42 11.27
C ALA A 12 3.47 32.44 11.96
N LEU A 13 2.34 32.79 11.34
CA LEU A 13 1.26 33.54 11.99
C LEU A 13 -0.03 33.42 11.16
N ALA A 14 -1.17 33.30 11.84
CA ALA A 14 -2.54 33.49 11.33
C ALA A 14 -3.42 32.25 11.04
N LEU A 15 -3.36 31.19 11.85
CA LEU A 15 -4.45 30.19 11.90
C LEU A 15 -5.04 30.00 13.31
N LEU A 16 -5.22 31.11 14.03
CA LEU A 16 -5.91 31.15 15.32
C LEU A 16 -7.00 32.21 15.28
N ALA A 17 -8.21 31.77 15.63
CA ALA A 17 -9.40 32.54 16.00
C ALA A 17 -10.14 33.29 14.86
N SER A 18 -11.36 32.85 14.56
CA SER A 18 -12.52 33.48 15.21
C SER A 18 -13.83 32.68 15.05
N PRO A 19 -14.78 32.82 16.02
CA PRO A 19 -15.92 31.93 16.23
C PRO A 19 -17.26 32.57 15.83
N ALA A 20 -18.32 31.80 16.11
CA ALA A 20 -19.66 32.27 16.48
C ALA A 20 -20.66 32.63 15.36
N LEU A 21 -21.56 31.67 15.14
CA LEU A 21 -22.97 31.86 14.81
C LEU A 21 -23.64 32.95 15.66
N ALA A 22 -24.45 33.81 15.04
CA ALA A 22 -25.51 34.59 15.69
C ALA A 22 -26.62 34.98 14.68
N GLU A 23 -27.65 34.14 14.66
CA GLU A 23 -29.11 34.39 14.63
C GLU A 23 -29.73 35.63 13.95
N GLU A 24 -30.53 35.36 12.89
CA GLU A 24 -31.89 35.81 12.48
C GLU A 24 -32.50 37.15 12.99
N PRO A 25 -33.45 37.82 12.27
CA PRO A 25 -34.58 37.21 11.53
C PRO A 25 -35.07 37.92 10.25
N GLN A 26 -35.87 37.23 9.43
CA GLN A 26 -37.19 37.77 9.02
C GLN A 26 -38.02 36.70 8.31
N ALA A 27 -39.12 36.36 8.96
CA ALA A 27 -40.19 35.52 8.46
C ALA A 27 -40.70 36.01 7.11
N SER A 28 -40.88 35.07 6.17
CA SER A 28 -41.95 35.19 5.19
C SER A 28 -42.57 33.81 5.01
N ASP A 29 -43.81 33.75 5.43
CA ASP A 29 -44.78 32.67 5.25
C ASP A 29 -44.58 31.92 3.93
N ALA A 30 -44.40 30.61 4.01
CA ALA A 30 -44.38 29.70 2.86
C ALA A 30 -45.02 28.36 3.25
N PRO A 31 -45.66 27.68 2.29
CA PRO A 31 -46.91 26.95 2.48
C PRO A 31 -46.77 25.68 3.32
N VAL A 32 -47.85 25.30 4.02
CA VAL A 32 -47.98 24.02 4.72
C VAL A 32 -47.72 22.88 3.73
N ALA A 33 -46.53 22.29 3.81
CA ALA A 33 -46.20 21.06 3.11
C ALA A 33 -46.97 19.91 3.77
N THR A 34 -47.94 19.32 3.06
CA THR A 34 -48.51 18.03 3.43
C THR A 34 -47.44 16.95 3.21
N ALA A 35 -46.57 16.75 4.18
CA ALA A 35 -45.60 15.66 4.14
C ALA A 35 -46.37 14.33 4.16
N LYS A 36 -46.47 13.69 2.98
CA LYS A 36 -46.89 12.29 2.87
C LYS A 36 -45.94 11.49 3.76
N GLY A 37 -46.50 10.78 4.74
CA GLY A 37 -45.77 10.14 5.84
C GLY A 37 -44.49 9.44 5.39
N ALA A 38 -43.43 9.63 6.17
CA ALA A 38 -42.14 9.02 5.92
C ALA A 38 -42.31 7.49 5.75
N PRO A 39 -41.70 6.88 4.72
CA PRO A 39 -41.68 5.43 4.63
C PRO A 39 -41.03 4.86 5.91
N ALA A 40 -41.53 3.70 6.35
CA ALA A 40 -41.00 3.02 7.53
C ALA A 40 -39.48 2.83 7.37
N ALA A 41 -38.74 3.11 8.45
CA ALA A 41 -37.30 2.89 8.46
C ALA A 41 -37.02 1.42 8.08
N PRO A 42 -36.02 1.16 7.22
CA PRO A 42 -35.64 -0.20 6.89
C PRO A 42 -35.28 -0.97 8.17
N PRO A 43 -35.55 -2.29 8.20
CA PRO A 43 -35.17 -3.11 9.34
C PRO A 43 -33.65 -3.04 9.53
N ASP A 44 -33.21 -2.98 10.80
CA ASP A 44 -31.80 -3.03 11.13
C ASP A 44 -31.28 -4.45 10.85
N THR A 45 -30.73 -4.65 9.66
CA THR A 45 -30.18 -5.94 9.19
C THR A 45 -28.71 -6.11 9.51
N THR A 46 -28.08 -5.13 10.17
CA THR A 46 -26.62 -5.10 10.40
C THR A 46 -26.11 -6.40 11.03
N ALA A 47 -26.85 -6.96 11.99
CA ALA A 47 -26.48 -8.21 12.63
C ALA A 47 -26.61 -9.44 11.72
N ALA A 48 -27.57 -9.43 10.78
CA ALA A 48 -27.74 -10.49 9.79
C ALA A 48 -26.67 -10.39 8.69
N ASP A 49 -26.35 -9.17 8.26
CA ASP A 49 -25.33 -8.90 7.25
C ASP A 49 -23.92 -9.30 7.74
N ILE A 50 -23.61 -9.06 9.03
CA ILE A 50 -22.36 -9.53 9.65
C ILE A 50 -22.32 -11.07 9.70
N GLN A 51 -23.42 -11.73 10.05
CA GLN A 51 -23.47 -13.20 10.10
C GLN A 51 -23.32 -13.81 8.70
N GLN A 52 -23.94 -13.21 7.70
CA GLN A 52 -23.81 -13.60 6.30
C GLN A 52 -22.35 -13.45 5.83
N PHE A 53 -21.70 -12.32 6.11
CA PHE A 53 -20.30 -12.08 5.75
C PHE A 53 -19.35 -13.08 6.42
N VAL A 54 -19.59 -13.44 7.68
CA VAL A 54 -18.79 -14.44 8.40
C VAL A 54 -19.03 -15.84 7.84
N ALA A 55 -20.26 -16.18 7.47
CA ALA A 55 -20.59 -17.46 6.86
C ALA A 55 -19.99 -17.60 5.45
N ASP A 56 -20.08 -16.55 4.63
CA ASP A 56 -19.55 -16.50 3.28
C ASP A 56 -18.01 -16.49 3.28
N GLY A 57 -17.38 -15.81 4.25
CA GLY A 57 -15.93 -15.73 4.40
C GLY A 57 -15.27 -16.98 5.00
N ALA A 58 -16.04 -17.97 5.45
CA ALA A 58 -15.51 -19.20 6.03
C ALA A 58 -14.92 -20.16 4.97
N ASP A 59 -15.41 -20.12 3.73
CA ASP A 59 -14.93 -20.97 2.62
C ASP A 59 -13.68 -20.42 1.92
N ASP A 60 -13.39 -19.12 2.05
CA ASP A 60 -12.23 -18.46 1.44
C ASP A 60 -10.93 -18.65 2.23
N GLN A 61 -10.97 -19.31 3.39
CA GLN A 61 -9.79 -19.71 4.17
C GLN A 61 -9.11 -20.97 3.58
N LYS A 62 -9.08 -21.10 2.26
CA LYS A 62 -8.28 -22.15 1.63
C LYS A 62 -6.83 -21.71 1.71
N GLU A 63 -6.05 -22.36 2.57
CA GLU A 63 -4.61 -22.12 2.62
C GLU A 63 -4.04 -22.18 1.20
N PRO A 64 -3.19 -21.21 0.81
CA PRO A 64 -2.56 -21.23 -0.50
C PRO A 64 -1.92 -22.59 -0.70
N LEU A 65 -2.32 -23.28 -1.78
CA LEU A 65 -1.71 -24.55 -2.14
C LEU A 65 -0.20 -24.32 -2.25
N PRO A 66 0.61 -25.18 -1.63
CA PRO A 66 2.04 -25.00 -1.67
C PRO A 66 2.57 -24.96 -3.12
N ASP A 67 3.41 -23.97 -3.40
CA ASP A 67 3.98 -23.76 -4.73
C ASP A 67 5.17 -24.71 -4.94
N HIS A 68 4.89 -25.83 -5.60
CA HIS A 68 5.90 -26.85 -5.91
C HIS A 68 6.71 -26.54 -7.19
N LYS A 69 6.63 -25.32 -7.73
CA LYS A 69 7.35 -24.98 -8.95
C LYS A 69 8.78 -24.52 -8.64
N PRO A 70 9.78 -24.97 -9.42
CA PRO A 70 11.10 -24.37 -9.40
C PRO A 70 11.01 -22.88 -9.66
N HIS A 71 11.67 -22.08 -8.82
CA HIS A 71 11.73 -20.62 -8.95
C HIS A 71 13.14 -20.13 -8.67
N GLY A 72 13.47 -18.95 -9.18
CA GLY A 72 14.84 -18.47 -9.11
C GLY A 72 15.04 -17.13 -9.79
N PHE A 73 16.28 -16.72 -9.90
CA PHE A 73 16.68 -15.51 -10.60
C PHE A 73 17.92 -15.75 -11.45
N VAL A 74 18.10 -14.88 -12.44
CA VAL A 74 19.34 -14.75 -13.20
C VAL A 74 19.70 -13.26 -13.20
N SER A 75 20.97 -12.97 -12.93
CA SER A 75 21.55 -11.65 -12.94
C SER A 75 22.72 -11.61 -13.93
N VAL A 76 22.86 -10.48 -14.62
CA VAL A 76 23.97 -10.21 -15.53
C VAL A 76 24.48 -8.82 -15.25
N GLY A 77 25.79 -8.71 -15.04
CA GLY A 77 26.49 -7.45 -14.82
C GLY A 77 27.52 -7.19 -15.92
N VAL A 78 27.54 -5.97 -16.46
CA VAL A 78 28.57 -5.50 -17.40
C VAL A 78 29.06 -4.13 -16.93
N GLY A 79 30.38 -3.95 -16.89
CA GLY A 79 31.00 -2.71 -16.42
C GLY A 79 32.23 -2.32 -17.22
N THR A 80 32.73 -1.11 -16.96
CA THR A 80 33.98 -0.61 -17.54
C THR A 80 35.19 -1.41 -17.05
N GLY A 81 36.29 -1.41 -17.82
CA GLY A 81 37.50 -2.15 -17.44
C GLY A 81 37.41 -3.66 -17.68
N GLY A 82 36.54 -4.09 -18.58
CA GLY A 82 36.38 -5.51 -18.94
C GLY A 82 35.64 -6.33 -17.88
N TYR A 83 34.85 -5.68 -17.02
CA TYR A 83 33.99 -6.33 -16.04
C TYR A 83 32.80 -7.01 -16.72
N ARG A 84 32.58 -8.28 -16.43
CA ARG A 84 31.45 -9.09 -16.88
C ARG A 84 31.16 -10.14 -15.82
N GLU A 85 29.90 -10.26 -15.45
CA GLU A 85 29.42 -11.16 -14.40
C GLU A 85 28.10 -11.78 -14.85
N VAL A 86 27.93 -13.07 -14.56
CA VAL A 86 26.66 -13.77 -14.64
C VAL A 86 26.46 -14.56 -13.36
N ALA A 87 25.30 -14.38 -12.74
CA ALA A 87 24.93 -15.09 -11.54
C ALA A 87 23.49 -15.61 -11.66
N GLY A 88 23.16 -16.64 -10.92
CA GLY A 88 21.79 -17.11 -10.82
C GLY A 88 21.63 -18.06 -9.65
N ALA A 89 20.40 -18.16 -9.18
CA ALA A 89 20.03 -19.16 -8.21
C ALA A 89 18.68 -19.77 -8.58
N VAL A 90 18.52 -21.06 -8.33
CA VAL A 90 17.26 -21.77 -8.46
C VAL A 90 16.98 -22.54 -7.18
N THR A 91 15.75 -22.44 -6.70
CA THR A 91 15.21 -23.19 -5.58
C THR A 91 14.23 -24.21 -6.13
N VAL A 92 14.46 -25.47 -5.81
CA VAL A 92 13.60 -26.59 -6.19
C VAL A 92 13.03 -27.21 -4.92
N PRO A 93 11.69 -27.27 -4.76
CA PRO A 93 11.07 -27.98 -3.65
C PRO A 93 11.30 -29.49 -3.78
N ILE A 94 11.52 -30.17 -2.66
CA ILE A 94 11.77 -31.61 -2.60
C ILE A 94 10.67 -32.30 -1.78
N GLY A 95 10.03 -33.29 -2.41
CA GLY A 95 8.98 -34.10 -1.81
C GLY A 95 7.57 -33.52 -1.98
N ASP A 96 6.58 -34.29 -1.56
CA ASP A 96 5.16 -34.04 -1.86
C ASP A 96 4.46 -33.09 -0.86
N LYS A 97 5.14 -32.61 0.20
CA LYS A 97 4.53 -31.88 1.34
C LYS A 97 5.42 -30.83 2.01
N ASP A 98 5.97 -29.88 1.27
CA ASP A 98 6.78 -28.76 1.81
C ASP A 98 7.94 -29.16 2.73
N GLN A 99 8.42 -30.40 2.62
CA GLN A 99 9.33 -31.00 3.59
C GLN A 99 10.78 -30.55 3.39
N GLY A 100 11.06 -29.83 2.31
CA GLY A 100 12.37 -29.26 2.06
C GLY A 100 12.47 -28.61 0.70
N GLN A 101 13.54 -27.85 0.54
CA GLN A 101 13.91 -27.23 -0.72
C GLN A 101 15.42 -27.31 -0.87
N VAL A 102 15.90 -27.46 -2.10
CA VAL A 102 17.31 -27.35 -2.45
C VAL A 102 17.50 -26.12 -3.30
N THR A 103 18.40 -25.26 -2.87
CA THR A 103 18.82 -24.07 -3.61
C THR A 103 20.21 -24.30 -4.21
N LEU A 104 20.31 -24.17 -5.53
CA LEU A 104 21.57 -24.14 -6.25
C LEU A 104 21.85 -22.70 -6.69
N ALA A 105 23.03 -22.19 -6.36
CA ALA A 105 23.50 -20.88 -6.81
C ALA A 105 24.79 -21.04 -7.62
N ILE A 106 24.90 -20.28 -8.71
CA ILE A 106 26.06 -20.23 -9.58
C ILE A 106 26.41 -18.76 -9.75
N ASP A 107 27.69 -18.44 -9.61
CA ASP A 107 28.24 -17.12 -9.92
C ASP A 107 29.54 -17.27 -10.72
N ALA A 108 29.69 -16.41 -11.73
CA ALA A 108 30.87 -16.35 -12.57
C ALA A 108 31.14 -14.91 -13.00
N GLY A 109 32.22 -14.33 -12.46
CA GLY A 109 32.72 -13.01 -12.81
C GLY A 109 34.09 -13.04 -13.47
N LYS A 110 34.35 -12.08 -14.37
CA LYS A 110 35.66 -11.79 -14.94
C LYS A 110 35.91 -10.29 -15.01
N VAL A 111 37.13 -9.88 -14.70
CA VAL A 111 37.62 -8.51 -14.90
C VAL A 111 38.89 -8.54 -15.74
N ASP A 112 38.84 -8.02 -16.97
CA ASP A 112 40.02 -7.86 -17.84
C ASP A 112 40.64 -6.46 -17.61
N GLY A 113 41.15 -6.21 -16.42
CA GLY A 113 41.82 -4.96 -16.08
C GLY A 113 43.23 -4.89 -16.70
N ARG A 114 43.40 -4.11 -17.78
CA ARG A 114 44.75 -3.67 -18.19
C ARG A 114 45.18 -2.54 -17.27
N ARG A 115 46.14 -2.81 -16.37
CA ARG A 115 46.81 -1.76 -15.59
C ARG A 115 47.55 -0.87 -16.60
N HIS A 116 47.10 0.38 -16.73
CA HIS A 116 47.83 1.45 -17.40
C HIS A 116 48.64 2.22 -16.35
#